data_AF-A0A0L6ZCQ0-F1
#
_entry.id   AF-A0A0L6ZCQ0-F1
#
_cell.length_a   1.000
_cell.length_b   1.000
_cell.length_c   1.000
_cell.angle_alpha   90.00
_cell.angle_beta   90.00
_cell.angle_gamma   90.00
#
_symmetry.space_group_name_H-M   'P 1'
#
loop_
_entity.id
_entity.type
_entity.pdbx_description
1 polymer ?
#
loop_
_entity_poly.entity_id
_entity_poly.type
_entity_poly.pdbx_seq_one_letter_code
_entity_poly.pdbx_strand_id
1 'polypeptide(L)'
;MKKYNKGITALILGVCLSLGGVITAFAATDAYLIKDTSTGIVYEYNKTVLNNSLVNYTMTGSDPYYQEFDGKRVKYSIYAFHSDKNKYVDFKIASNALIDYTLTGKNFDLDTFMDLSTTPTLTITSSIKSVNLTNGQVTYVDKQLSDTLEVISIE
;
A
#
# COMPACT_ATOMS: atom_id res chain seq x y z
N MET A 1 16.14 -19.65 12.80
CA MET A 1 15.67 -19.70 11.40
C MET A 1 14.28 -19.10 11.32
N LYS A 2 14.14 -17.84 10.88
CA LYS A 2 12.83 -17.19 10.72
C LYS A 2 12.13 -17.84 9.53
N LYS A 3 10.99 -18.48 9.76
CA LYS A 3 10.11 -18.98 8.69
C LYS A 3 9.55 -17.75 7.96
N TYR A 4 10.20 -17.36 6.88
CA TYR A 4 9.63 -16.37 5.97
C TYR A 4 8.35 -16.97 5.38
N ASN A 5 7.20 -16.40 5.74
CA ASN A 5 5.89 -16.76 5.19
C ASN A 5 5.89 -16.45 3.69
N LYS A 6 6.18 -17.47 2.88
CA LYS A 6 6.30 -17.37 1.41
C LYS A 6 5.08 -16.69 0.75
N GLY A 7 3.89 -16.77 1.35
CA GLY A 7 2.68 -16.07 0.87
C GLY A 7 2.70 -14.55 1.05
N ILE A 8 3.30 -14.02 2.13
CA ILE A 8 3.37 -12.57 2.39
C ILE A 8 4.38 -11.91 1.44
N THR A 9 5.48 -12.62 1.16
CA THR A 9 6.46 -12.18 0.15
C THR A 9 5.86 -12.25 -1.26
N ALA A 10 4.99 -13.23 -1.55
CA ALA A 10 4.29 -13.34 -2.83
C ALA A 10 3.22 -12.28 -3.07
N LEU A 11 2.52 -11.76 -2.05
CA LEU A 11 1.61 -10.62 -2.25
C LEU A 11 2.40 -9.34 -2.60
N ILE A 12 3.52 -9.08 -1.91
CA ILE A 12 4.32 -7.86 -2.14
C ILE A 12 5.14 -7.97 -3.44
N LEU A 13 5.79 -9.12 -3.69
CA LEU A 13 6.51 -9.37 -4.94
C LEU A 13 5.57 -9.62 -6.11
N GLY A 14 4.41 -10.26 -5.93
CA GLY A 14 3.43 -10.47 -7.00
C GLY A 14 2.73 -9.18 -7.42
N VAL A 15 2.52 -8.25 -6.48
CA VAL A 15 2.02 -6.91 -6.79
C VAL A 15 3.12 -6.03 -7.41
N CYS A 16 4.40 -6.23 -7.08
CA CYS A 16 5.51 -5.49 -7.67
C CYS A 16 6.02 -6.07 -9.02
N LEU A 17 5.97 -7.39 -9.23
CA LEU A 17 6.55 -8.11 -10.38
C LEU A 17 5.54 -8.48 -11.47
N SER A 18 4.23 -8.30 -11.26
CA SER A 18 3.21 -8.53 -12.31
C SER A 18 3.17 -7.42 -13.37
N LEU A 19 3.95 -6.34 -13.20
CA LEU A 19 4.00 -5.20 -14.12
C LEU A 19 5.02 -5.41 -15.25
N GLY A 20 4.84 -6.50 -16.01
CA GLY A 20 5.40 -6.67 -17.35
C GLY A 20 4.45 -6.21 -18.47
N GLY A 21 3.28 -5.68 -18.13
CA GLY A 21 2.28 -5.21 -19.10
C GLY A 21 1.77 -3.84 -18.71
N VAL A 22 1.84 -2.90 -19.66
CA VAL A 22 1.07 -1.65 -19.77
C VAL A 22 0.53 -1.06 -18.47
N ILE A 23 1.15 0.04 -18.04
CA ILE A 23 0.61 1.03 -17.10
C ILE A 23 -0.76 1.52 -17.62
N THR A 24 -1.84 0.80 -17.35
CA THR A 24 -3.19 1.31 -17.56
C THR A 24 -3.58 2.10 -16.31
N ALA A 25 -3.86 3.39 -16.52
CA ALA A 25 -4.07 4.45 -15.55
C ALA A 25 -5.34 4.32 -14.65
N PHE A 26 -5.77 3.10 -14.30
CA PHE A 26 -6.96 2.82 -13.50
C PHE A 26 -6.73 1.66 -12.50
N ALA A 27 -5.59 1.64 -11.82
CA ALA A 27 -5.42 0.73 -10.68
C ALA A 27 -6.18 1.32 -9.48
N ALA A 28 -7.17 0.60 -8.97
CA ALA A 28 -7.92 1.04 -7.79
C ALA A 28 -6.99 1.29 -6.60
N THR A 29 -5.91 0.52 -6.42
CA THR A 29 -4.90 0.74 -5.40
C THR A 29 -3.82 1.71 -5.88
N ASP A 30 -3.64 2.83 -5.18
CA ASP A 30 -2.67 3.89 -5.54
C ASP A 30 -1.54 4.07 -4.50
N ALA A 31 -1.67 3.51 -3.28
CA ALA A 31 -0.63 3.59 -2.26
C ALA A 31 -0.58 2.42 -1.25
N TYR A 32 0.59 2.23 -0.67
CA TYR A 32 0.86 1.30 0.44
C TYR A 32 1.13 2.07 1.72
N LEU A 33 0.61 1.57 2.84
CA LEU A 33 0.74 2.22 4.13
C LEU A 33 1.54 1.34 5.09
N ILE A 34 2.53 1.91 5.76
CA ILE A 34 3.31 1.26 6.83
C ILE A 34 3.12 2.05 8.11
N LYS A 35 2.68 1.38 9.16
CA LYS A 35 2.48 2.02 10.48
C LYS A 35 3.69 1.79 11.37
N ASP A 36 4.33 2.87 11.78
CA ASP A 36 5.34 2.84 12.83
C ASP A 36 4.69 2.48 14.15
N THR A 37 4.95 1.28 14.65
CA THR A 37 4.31 0.78 15.88
C THR A 37 4.82 1.49 17.14
N SER A 38 5.94 2.21 17.07
CA SER A 38 6.51 2.93 18.20
C SER A 38 5.95 4.34 18.34
N THR A 39 5.63 5.00 17.22
CA THR A 39 5.13 6.38 17.21
C THR A 39 3.66 6.50 16.82
N GLY A 40 3.09 5.46 16.20
CA GLY A 40 1.74 5.46 15.65
C GLY A 40 1.62 6.12 14.28
N ILE A 41 2.68 6.78 13.77
CA ILE A 41 2.67 7.46 12.47
C ILE A 41 2.48 6.44 11.34
N VAL A 42 1.65 6.80 10.37
CA VAL A 42 1.44 5.99 9.17
C VAL A 42 2.15 6.65 7.99
N TYR A 43 3.09 5.93 7.39
CA TYR A 43 3.81 6.36 6.19
C TYR A 43 3.08 5.83 4.96
N GLU A 44 2.69 6.73 4.07
CA GLU A 44 1.99 6.42 2.82
C GLU A 44 2.95 6.54 1.63
N TYR A 45 3.06 5.47 0.86
CA TYR A 45 3.95 5.35 -0.30
C TYR A 45 3.13 5.22 -1.56
N ASN A 46 3.30 6.15 -2.48
CA ASN A 46 2.64 6.08 -3.77
C ASN A 46 3.13 4.85 -4.55
N LYS A 47 2.20 4.01 -5.01
CA LYS A 47 2.49 2.75 -5.72
C LYS A 47 3.29 2.99 -7.00
N THR A 48 2.95 4.01 -7.78
CA THR A 48 3.65 4.32 -9.04
C THR A 48 5.10 4.73 -8.77
N VAL A 49 5.33 5.61 -7.78
CA VAL A 49 6.69 6.02 -7.38
C VAL A 49 7.48 4.81 -6.86
N LEU A 50 6.85 3.97 -6.03
CA LEU A 50 7.49 2.77 -5.49
C LEU A 50 7.85 1.72 -6.56
N ASN A 51 7.00 1.54 -7.57
CA ASN A 51 7.27 0.62 -8.67
C ASN A 51 8.45 1.11 -9.50
N ASN A 52 8.47 2.40 -9.82
CA ASN A 52 9.59 3.00 -10.55
C ASN A 52 10.88 2.92 -9.74
N SER A 53 10.83 3.16 -8.43
CA SER A 53 12.01 3.06 -7.56
C SER A 53 12.52 1.63 -7.40
N LEU A 54 11.63 0.62 -7.38
CA LEU A 54 12.03 -0.78 -7.40
C LEU A 54 12.71 -1.17 -8.71
N VAL A 55 12.17 -0.73 -9.85
CA VAL A 55 12.80 -0.96 -11.17
C VAL A 55 14.19 -0.33 -11.18
N ASN A 56 14.32 0.93 -10.75
CA ASN A 56 15.61 1.60 -10.63
C ASN A 56 16.56 0.82 -9.72
N TYR A 57 16.12 0.46 -8.51
CA TYR A 57 16.91 -0.34 -7.57
C TYR A 57 17.38 -1.67 -8.18
N THR A 58 16.53 -2.34 -8.96
CA THR A 58 16.88 -3.61 -9.63
C THR A 58 17.94 -3.41 -10.72
N MET A 59 17.90 -2.27 -11.42
CA MET A 59 18.85 -1.94 -12.49
C MET A 59 20.18 -1.41 -11.96
N THR A 60 20.16 -0.61 -10.88
CA THR A 60 21.34 0.14 -10.40
C THR A 60 21.90 -0.39 -9.07
N GLY A 61 21.14 -1.20 -8.36
CA GLY A 61 21.43 -1.64 -6.99
C GLY A 61 21.11 -0.61 -5.90
N SER A 62 20.59 0.57 -6.25
CA SER A 62 20.30 1.64 -5.29
C SER A 62 19.19 2.59 -5.76
N ASP A 63 18.20 2.81 -4.89
CA ASP A 63 17.17 3.84 -5.05
C ASP A 63 16.68 4.27 -3.64
N PRO A 64 16.83 5.55 -3.25
CA PRO A 64 16.49 6.01 -1.91
C PRO A 64 15.03 5.77 -1.51
N TYR A 65 14.09 5.89 -2.45
CA TYR A 65 12.66 5.71 -2.16
C TYR A 65 12.35 4.25 -1.87
N TYR A 66 12.88 3.34 -2.68
CA TYR A 66 12.71 1.91 -2.45
C TYR A 66 13.39 1.45 -1.16
N GLN A 67 14.61 1.92 -0.90
CA GLN A 67 15.37 1.55 0.29
C GLN A 67 14.68 2.01 1.58
N GLU A 68 14.09 3.20 1.60
CA GLU A 68 13.33 3.69 2.75
C GLU A 68 12.08 2.86 2.99
N PHE A 69 11.31 2.58 1.92
CA PHE A 69 10.16 1.68 1.97
C PHE A 69 10.56 0.29 2.51
N ASP A 70 11.60 -0.34 1.95
CA ASP A 70 12.02 -1.67 2.37
C ASP A 70 12.49 -1.69 3.83
N GLY A 71 13.24 -0.66 4.25
CA GLY A 71 13.67 -0.50 5.64
C GLY A 71 12.50 -0.42 6.61
N LYS A 72 11.48 0.40 6.31
CA LYS A 72 10.27 0.51 7.14
C LYS A 72 9.44 -0.76 7.11
N ARG A 73 9.29 -1.39 5.95
CA ARG A 73 8.54 -2.63 5.75
C ARG A 73 9.14 -3.77 6.57
N VAL A 74 10.46 -3.92 6.55
CA VAL A 74 11.19 -4.94 7.34
C VAL A 74 11.02 -4.68 8.84
N LYS A 75 10.97 -3.41 9.25
CA LYS A 75 10.86 -3.03 10.67
C LYS A 75 9.44 -3.17 11.23
N TYR A 76 8.40 -2.79 10.49
CA TYR A 76 7.03 -2.65 11.01
C TYR A 76 5.96 -3.47 10.29
N SER A 77 6.21 -3.93 9.06
CA SER A 77 5.24 -4.56 8.13
C SER A 77 4.25 -3.57 7.48
N ILE A 78 3.67 -3.98 6.35
CA ILE A 78 2.59 -3.23 5.69
C ILE A 78 1.34 -3.27 6.58
N TYR A 79 0.74 -2.09 6.75
CA TYR A 79 -0.43 -1.86 7.57
C TYR A 79 -1.73 -1.89 6.74
N ALA A 80 -1.75 -1.17 5.61
CA ALA A 80 -2.96 -1.02 4.80
C ALA A 80 -2.62 -0.71 3.34
N PHE A 81 -3.64 -0.78 2.49
CA PHE A 81 -3.66 -0.29 1.12
C PHE A 81 -4.59 0.92 1.03
N HIS A 82 -4.26 1.88 0.19
CA HIS A 82 -5.14 3.00 -0.16
C HIS A 82 -5.57 2.87 -1.61
N SER A 83 -6.78 3.32 -1.87
CA SER A 83 -7.36 3.37 -3.19
C SER A 83 -7.61 4.80 -3.66
N ASP A 84 -7.65 4.98 -4.97
CA ASP A 84 -7.95 6.24 -5.64
C ASP A 84 -9.33 6.83 -5.26
N LYS A 85 -10.24 6.00 -4.72
CA LYS A 85 -11.54 6.37 -4.14
C LYS A 85 -11.48 6.80 -2.67
N ASN A 86 -10.29 7.13 -2.16
CA ASN A 86 -10.05 7.52 -0.76
C ASN A 86 -10.49 6.47 0.27
N LYS A 87 -10.45 5.19 -0.11
CA LYS A 87 -10.74 4.06 0.77
C LYS A 87 -9.45 3.37 1.18
N TYR A 88 -9.31 3.12 2.48
CA TYR A 88 -8.22 2.32 3.03
C TYR A 88 -8.71 0.91 3.36
N VAL A 89 -7.87 -0.09 3.16
CA VAL A 89 -8.19 -1.48 3.51
C VAL A 89 -7.02 -2.08 4.27
N ASP A 90 -7.30 -2.70 5.42
CA ASP A 90 -6.28 -3.35 6.25
C ASP A 90 -5.58 -4.47 5.47
N PHE A 91 -4.25 -4.52 5.60
CA PHE A 91 -3.42 -5.51 4.92
C PHE A 91 -3.85 -6.95 5.21
N LYS A 92 -4.28 -7.25 6.45
CA LYS A 92 -4.74 -8.58 6.86
C LYS A 92 -6.04 -8.97 6.17
N ILE A 93 -6.93 -8.02 5.93
CA ILE A 93 -8.21 -8.27 5.24
C ILE A 93 -7.94 -8.68 3.79
N ALA A 94 -7.11 -7.91 3.07
CA ALA A 94 -6.69 -8.27 1.71
C ALA A 94 -5.87 -9.58 1.67
N SER A 95 -5.00 -9.81 2.65
CA SER A 95 -4.22 -11.05 2.75
C SER A 95 -5.07 -12.29 2.97
N ASN A 96 -6.09 -12.20 3.85
CA ASN A 96 -7.03 -13.28 4.07
C ASN A 96 -7.85 -13.55 2.80
N ALA A 97 -8.30 -12.50 2.11
CA ALA A 97 -9.00 -12.64 0.83
C ALA A 97 -8.13 -13.35 -0.22
N LEU A 98 -6.83 -13.00 -0.35
CA LEU A 98 -5.90 -13.73 -1.22
C LEU A 98 -5.83 -15.22 -0.86
N ILE A 99 -5.68 -15.55 0.43
CA ILE A 99 -5.61 -16.94 0.89
C ILE A 99 -6.89 -17.68 0.53
N ASP A 100 -8.06 -17.11 0.82
CA ASP A 100 -9.35 -17.72 0.54
C ASP A 100 -9.58 -17.94 -0.97
N TYR A 101 -9.22 -16.96 -1.80
CA TYR A 101 -9.27 -17.09 -3.25
C TYR A 101 -8.36 -18.21 -3.74
N THR A 102 -7.12 -18.26 -3.23
CA THR A 102 -6.16 -19.31 -3.59
C THR A 102 -6.67 -20.70 -3.20
N LEU A 103 -7.20 -20.85 -1.98
CA LEU A 103 -7.76 -22.11 -1.49
C LEU A 103 -9.01 -22.56 -2.26
N THR A 104 -9.75 -21.62 -2.84
CA THR A 104 -10.95 -21.89 -3.66
C THR A 104 -10.67 -21.99 -5.15
N GLY A 105 -9.39 -21.97 -5.56
CA GLY A 105 -8.97 -22.05 -6.96
C GLY A 105 -9.32 -20.81 -7.79
N LYS A 106 -9.57 -19.68 -7.14
CA LYS A 106 -9.86 -18.39 -7.78
C LYS A 106 -8.59 -17.55 -7.86
N ASN A 107 -8.49 -16.75 -8.93
CA ASN A 107 -7.44 -15.74 -9.05
C ASN A 107 -7.79 -14.52 -8.21
N PHE A 108 -6.88 -14.10 -7.35
CA PHE A 108 -7.02 -12.87 -6.58
C PHE A 108 -6.45 -11.68 -7.37
N ASP A 109 -7.22 -10.61 -7.46
CA ASP A 109 -6.79 -9.33 -8.00
C ASP A 109 -7.04 -8.24 -6.95
N LEU A 110 -5.97 -7.53 -6.57
CA LEU A 110 -6.04 -6.55 -5.48
C LEU A 110 -6.91 -5.35 -5.86
N ASP A 111 -6.79 -4.85 -7.08
CA ASP A 111 -7.50 -3.65 -7.51
C ASP A 111 -9.01 -3.92 -7.59
N THR A 112 -9.41 -5.07 -8.15
CA THR A 112 -10.79 -5.56 -8.14
C THR A 112 -11.30 -5.72 -6.71
N PHE A 113 -10.50 -6.31 -5.82
CA PHE A 113 -10.87 -6.49 -4.42
C PHE A 113 -11.10 -5.15 -3.70
N MET A 114 -10.22 -4.17 -3.89
CA MET A 114 -10.35 -2.84 -3.30
C MET A 114 -11.66 -2.15 -3.73
N ASP A 115 -12.04 -2.34 -5.00
CA ASP A 115 -13.20 -1.75 -5.64
C ASP A 115 -14.55 -2.37 -5.26
N LEU A 116 -14.57 -3.56 -4.66
CA LEU A 116 -15.80 -4.17 -4.18
C LEU A 116 -16.45 -3.28 -3.10
N SER A 117 -17.74 -3.02 -3.26
CA SER A 117 -18.55 -2.32 -2.24
C SER A 117 -18.62 -3.08 -0.92
N THR A 118 -18.41 -4.41 -0.96
CA THR A 118 -18.40 -5.28 0.21
C THR A 118 -17.05 -5.33 0.93
N THR A 119 -15.97 -4.79 0.32
CA THR A 119 -14.65 -4.83 0.94
C THR A 119 -14.61 -3.86 2.12
N PRO A 120 -14.30 -4.33 3.35
CA PRO A 120 -14.29 -3.50 4.54
C PRO A 120 -13.32 -2.33 4.43
N THR A 121 -13.79 -1.13 4.78
CA THR A 121 -12.97 0.07 4.87
C THR A 121 -12.35 0.21 6.27
N LEU A 122 -11.08 0.55 6.31
CA LEU A 122 -10.35 0.89 7.52
C LEU A 122 -10.40 2.40 7.76
N THR A 123 -10.83 2.82 8.95
CA THR A 123 -10.69 4.22 9.39
C THR A 123 -9.32 4.43 10.01
N ILE A 124 -8.53 5.36 9.45
CA ILE A 124 -7.23 5.73 9.99
C ILE A 124 -7.39 6.98 10.86
N THR A 125 -7.12 6.84 12.16
CA THR A 125 -7.15 7.96 13.13
C THR A 125 -5.77 8.50 13.47
N SER A 126 -4.72 7.85 12.96
CA SER A 126 -3.32 8.23 13.20
C SER A 126 -2.84 9.23 12.14
N SER A 127 -1.86 10.06 12.48
CA SER A 127 -1.25 10.98 11.51
C SER A 127 -0.65 10.22 10.32
N ILE A 128 -1.00 10.66 9.11
CA ILE A 128 -0.44 10.12 7.87
C ILE A 128 0.66 11.07 7.36
N LYS A 129 1.82 10.50 7.02
CA LYS A 129 2.90 11.17 6.32
C LYS A 129 3.03 10.58 4.92
N SER A 130 2.75 11.37 3.89
CA SER A 130 3.05 10.99 2.51
C SER A 130 4.56 11.04 2.30
N VAL A 131 5.11 9.93 1.82
CA VAL A 131 6.53 9.76 1.52
C VAL A 131 6.78 10.18 0.08
N ASN A 132 7.67 11.14 -0.10
CA ASN A 132 8.01 11.73 -1.39
C ASN A 132 9.51 11.62 -1.66
N LEU A 133 9.88 11.75 -2.94
CA LEU A 133 11.26 11.94 -3.35
C LEU A 133 11.43 13.35 -3.89
N THR A 134 12.24 14.17 -3.22
CA THR A 134 12.54 15.54 -3.63
C THR A 134 14.04 15.69 -3.78
N ASN A 135 14.51 16.06 -4.96
CA ASN A 135 15.95 16.21 -5.25
C ASN A 135 16.78 14.96 -4.88
N GLY A 136 16.23 13.76 -5.13
CA GLY A 136 16.90 12.49 -4.82
C GLY A 136 16.93 12.11 -3.34
N GLN A 137 16.22 12.85 -2.47
CA GLN A 137 16.12 12.55 -1.04
C GLN A 137 14.68 12.28 -0.63
N VAL A 138 14.52 11.36 0.32
CA VAL A 138 13.20 11.04 0.88
C VAL A 138 12.75 12.17 1.80
N THR A 139 11.55 12.67 1.57
CA THR A 139 10.89 13.71 2.37
C THR A 139 9.53 13.23 2.84
N TYR A 140 9.04 13.79 3.95
CA TYR A 140 7.76 13.43 4.55
C TYR A 140 6.88 14.67 4.66
N VAL A 141 5.67 14.58 4.13
CA VAL A 141 4.68 15.66 4.18
C VAL A 141 3.47 15.16 4.95
N ASP A 142 2.98 15.94 5.91
CA ASP A 142 1.75 15.59 6.63
C ASP A 142 0.56 15.62 5.67
N LYS A 143 -0.14 14.49 5.56
CA LYS A 143 -1.37 14.38 4.78
C LYS A 143 -2.53 14.73 5.68
N GLN A 144 -3.23 15.80 5.34
CA GLN A 144 -4.51 16.10 5.96
C GLN A 144 -5.50 15.04 5.52
N LEU A 145 -6.04 14.29 6.47
CA LEU A 145 -7.21 13.46 6.23
C LEU A 145 -8.36 14.44 5.97
N SER A 146 -8.93 14.39 4.76
CA SER A 146 -10.15 15.14 4.50
C SER A 146 -11.23 14.59 5.42
N ASP A 147 -11.64 15.38 6.41
CA ASP A 147 -12.80 15.10 7.23
C ASP A 147 -13.97 14.86 6.26
N THR A 148 -14.55 13.66 6.27
CA THR A 148 -15.90 13.48 5.77
C THR A 148 -16.82 14.30 6.66
N LEU A 149 -17.00 15.57 6.32
CA LEU A 149 -18.11 16.35 6.81
C LEU A 149 -19.37 15.70 6.22
N GLU A 150 -20.02 14.83 7.00
CA GLU A 150 -21.45 14.62 6.83
C GLU A 150 -22.11 16.00 6.93
N VAL A 151 -22.53 16.54 5.80
CA VAL A 151 -23.48 17.65 5.78
C VAL A 151 -24.77 17.07 6.34
N ILE A 152 -25.00 17.27 7.64
CA ILE A 152 -26.31 17.10 8.25
C ILE A 152 -27.18 18.19 7.62
N SER A 153 -27.97 17.83 6.62
CA SER A 153 -29.10 18.64 6.18
C SER A 153 -30.07 18.74 7.35
N ILE A 154 -30.14 19.91 7.97
CA ILE A 154 -31.20 20.24 8.91
C ILE A 154 -32.37 20.73 8.04
N GLU A 155 -33.46 19.95 8.01
CA GLU A 155 -34.77 20.39 7.51
C GLU A 155 -35.40 21.44 8.42
#